data_AF-A0A7L3EWC9-F1
#
_entry.id   AF-A0A7L3EWC9-F1
#
_cell.length_a   1.000
_cell.length_b   1.000
_cell.length_c   1.000
_cell.angle_alpha   90.00
_cell.angle_beta   90.00
_cell.angle_gamma   90.00
#
_symmetry.space_group_name_H-M   'P 1'
#
loop_
_entity.id
_entity.type
_entity.pdbx_description
1 polymer ?
#
loop_
_entity_poly.entity_id
_entity_poly.type
_entity_poly.pdbx_seq_one_letter_code
_entity_poly.pdbx_strand_id
1 'polypeptide(L)'
;YIKHPRFNETTLDSAIALLQLAEPLGFSLSVCLPAEEEVLQPSSTCVVTGWGAPEAGMQKGDKNLQQLEVPILALDICQSYYINLPNKVTRRMLCAGFPLEEGEDS
;
A
#
# COMPACT_ATOMS: atom_id res chain seq x y z
N TYR A 1 -3.24 -9.37 -16.86
CA TYR A 1 -3.25 -8.06 -16.18
C TYR A 1 -2.62 -7.03 -17.10
N ILE A 2 -3.06 -5.78 -17.03
CA ILE A 2 -2.57 -4.67 -17.84
C ILE A 2 -1.64 -3.85 -16.93
N LYS A 3 -0.32 -3.97 -17.13
CA LYS A 3 0.69 -3.22 -16.36
C LYS A 3 0.66 -1.74 -16.74
N HIS A 4 0.93 -0.87 -15.77
CA HIS A 4 1.24 0.52 -16.08
C HIS A 4 2.45 0.60 -17.03
N PRO A 5 2.38 1.36 -18.15
CA PRO A 5 3.44 1.38 -19.17
C PRO A 5 4.76 1.96 -18.69
N ARG A 6 4.74 2.73 -17.58
CA ARG A 6 5.95 3.29 -16.94
C ARG A 6 6.42 2.50 -15.72
N PHE A 7 5.90 1.29 -15.49
CA PHE A 7 6.36 0.47 -14.37
C PHE A 7 7.86 0.18 -14.51
N ASN A 8 8.61 0.44 -13.44
CA ASN A 8 10.03 0.20 -13.36
C ASN A 8 10.31 -0.88 -12.30
N GLU A 9 10.81 -2.04 -12.73
CA GLU A 9 11.08 -3.17 -11.84
C GLU A 9 12.24 -2.93 -10.86
N THR A 10 13.17 -2.05 -11.22
CA THR A 10 14.29 -1.71 -10.33
C THR A 10 13.81 -0.79 -9.22
N THR A 11 13.13 0.31 -9.55
CA THR A 11 12.73 1.33 -8.56
C THR A 11 11.35 1.09 -7.95
N LEU A 12 10.61 0.10 -8.45
CA LEU A 12 9.19 -0.15 -8.15
C LEU A 12 8.27 1.04 -8.42
N ASP A 13 8.72 1.96 -9.28
CA ASP A 13 7.96 3.16 -9.60
C ASP A 13 6.81 2.84 -10.55
N SER A 14 5.66 3.49 -10.35
CA SER A 14 4.41 3.19 -11.05
C SER A 14 3.96 1.72 -10.92
N ALA A 15 4.14 1.12 -9.74
CA ALA A 15 3.69 -0.24 -9.42
C ALA A 15 2.16 -0.32 -9.27
N ILE A 16 1.46 -0.30 -10.41
CA ILE A 16 0.01 -0.47 -10.50
C ILE A 16 -0.37 -1.26 -11.75
N ALA A 17 -1.45 -2.03 -11.68
CA ALA A 17 -1.99 -2.79 -12.81
C ALA A 17 -3.51 -2.92 -12.73
N LEU A 18 -4.15 -3.13 -13.89
CA LEU A 18 -5.57 -3.44 -13.99
C LEU A 18 -5.79 -4.94 -14.25
N LEU A 19 -6.81 -5.49 -13.62
CA LEU A 19 -7.33 -6.84 -13.87
C LEU A 19 -8.73 -6.73 -14.46
N GLN A 20 -8.90 -7.25 -15.67
CA GLN A 20 -10.21 -7.36 -16.31
C GLN A 20 -10.74 -8.76 -16.07
N LEU A 21 -11.93 -8.85 -15.46
CA LEU A 21 -12.62 -10.12 -15.28
C LEU A 21 -13.16 -10.63 -16.63
N ALA A 22 -13.18 -11.95 -16.79
CA ALA A 22 -13.75 -12.58 -17.99
C ALA A 22 -15.27 -12.35 -18.09
N GLU A 23 -15.95 -12.32 -16.93
CA GLU A 23 -17.37 -12.03 -16.81
C GLU A 23 -17.60 -10.93 -15.76
N PRO A 24 -18.57 -10.02 -15.95
CA PRO A 24 -18.93 -9.02 -14.95
C PRO A 24 -19.47 -9.65 -13.67
N LEU A 25 -19.19 -9.03 -12.52
CA LEU A 25 -19.82 -9.40 -11.25
C LEU A 25 -21.28 -8.91 -11.23
N GLY A 26 -22.19 -9.72 -10.68
CA GLY A 26 -23.62 -9.37 -10.61
C GLY A 26 -23.93 -8.23 -9.63
N PHE A 27 -23.40 -8.30 -8.40
CA PHE A 27 -23.45 -7.23 -7.41
C PHE A 27 -22.06 -7.04 -6.81
N SER A 28 -21.55 -5.82 -6.86
CA SER A 28 -20.28 -5.47 -6.23
C SER A 28 -20.37 -4.08 -5.61
N LEU A 29 -19.75 -3.95 -4.43
CA LEU A 29 -19.39 -2.65 -3.89
C LEU A 29 -17.98 -2.33 -4.41
N SER A 30 -17.85 -1.25 -5.16
CA SER A 30 -16.55 -0.74 -5.61
C SER A 30 -16.04 0.32 -4.65
N VAL A 31 -14.72 0.40 -4.53
CA VAL A 31 -14.06 1.54 -3.88
C VAL A 31 -14.04 2.76 -4.81
N CYS A 32 -13.98 3.96 -4.23
CA CYS A 32 -13.81 5.19 -5.00
C CYS A 32 -12.35 5.35 -5.43
N LEU A 33 -12.13 6.04 -6.55
CA LEU A 33 -10.81 6.57 -6.89
C LEU A 33 -10.68 7.98 -6.31
N PRO A 34 -9.47 8.39 -5.88
CA PRO A 34 -9.22 9.76 -5.47
C PRO A 34 -9.39 10.72 -6.66
N ALA A 35 -9.68 11.99 -6.39
CA ALA A 35 -9.60 13.03 -7.41
C ALA A 35 -8.14 13.21 -7.90
N GLU A 36 -7.96 13.73 -9.12
CA GLU A 36 -6.63 13.87 -9.73
C GLU A 36 -5.65 14.69 -8.88
N GLU A 37 -6.16 15.75 -8.22
CA GLU A 37 -5.40 16.63 -7.34
C GLU A 37 -5.62 16.34 -5.84
N GLU A 38 -6.23 15.21 -5.50
CA GLU A 38 -6.45 14.86 -4.09
C GLU A 38 -5.12 14.53 -3.40
N VAL A 39 -4.84 15.25 -2.31
CA VAL A 39 -3.64 15.05 -1.50
C VAL A 39 -4.05 14.58 -0.11
N LEU A 40 -3.62 13.36 0.24
CA LEU A 40 -3.74 12.86 1.60
C LEU A 40 -2.83 13.67 2.52
N GLN A 41 -3.43 14.30 3.54
CA GLN A 41 -2.68 15.10 4.50
C GLN A 41 -1.85 14.18 5.41
N PRO A 42 -0.59 14.52 5.73
CA PRO A 42 0.17 13.83 6.76
C PRO A 42 -0.63 13.72 8.06
N SER A 43 -0.44 12.62 8.79
CA SER A 43 -1.18 12.27 10.01
C SER A 43 -2.67 11.94 9.82
N SER A 44 -3.20 11.96 8.59
CA SER A 44 -4.52 11.36 8.31
C SER A 44 -4.43 9.85 8.54
N THR A 45 -5.42 9.28 9.21
CA THR A 45 -5.51 7.83 9.42
C THR A 45 -6.18 7.16 8.22
N CYS A 46 -5.59 6.08 7.74
CA CYS A 46 -6.13 5.21 6.69
C CYS A 46 -6.21 3.76 7.19
N VAL A 47 -7.01 2.94 6.53
CA VAL A 47 -7.14 1.52 6.86
C VAL A 47 -6.47 0.69 5.77
N VAL A 48 -5.58 -0.23 6.18
CA VAL A 48 -5.02 -1.27 5.32
C VAL A 48 -5.66 -2.60 5.72
N THR A 49 -6.10 -3.39 4.75
CA THR A 49 -6.69 -4.71 4.99
C THR A 49 -6.00 -5.78 4.16
N GLY A 50 -5.84 -6.99 4.69
CA GLY A 50 -5.25 -8.08 3.93
C GLY A 50 -5.21 -9.42 4.67
N TRP A 51 -4.77 -10.45 3.94
CA TRP A 51 -4.49 -11.79 4.46
C TRP A 51 -2.97 -12.03 4.47
N GLY A 52 -2.20 -11.05 4.98
CA GLY A 52 -0.73 -11.06 4.96
C GLY A 52 -0.10 -12.32 5.56
N ALA A 53 1.23 -12.40 5.48
CA ALA A 53 1.93 -13.52 6.10
C ALA A 53 1.59 -13.59 7.59
N PRO A 54 1.25 -14.78 8.13
CA PRO A 54 1.06 -14.92 9.56
C PRO A 54 2.37 -14.56 10.28
N GLU A 55 2.27 -13.89 11.43
CA GLU A 55 3.42 -13.68 12.32
C GLU A 55 4.18 -15.00 12.52
N ALA A 56 5.50 -14.92 12.67
CA ALA A 56 6.34 -16.09 12.88
C ALA A 56 5.87 -16.88 14.12
N GLY A 57 5.18 -18.00 13.90
CA GLY A 57 4.61 -18.84 14.97
C GLY A 57 3.08 -18.97 14.95
N MET A 58 2.36 -18.16 14.15
CA MET A 58 0.92 -18.34 13.95
C MET A 58 0.62 -19.57 13.07
N GLN A 59 -0.35 -20.38 13.50
CA GLN A 59 -0.79 -21.54 12.72
C GLN A 59 -1.45 -21.08 11.41
N LYS A 60 -1.16 -21.78 10.31
CA LYS A 60 -1.65 -21.58 8.93
C LYS A 60 -3.19 -21.66 8.76
N GLY A 61 -3.94 -21.63 9.87
CA GLY A 61 -5.37 -21.90 9.95
C GLY A 61 -6.26 -20.66 10.05
N ASP A 62 -5.75 -19.51 10.52
CA ASP A 62 -6.56 -18.31 10.66
C ASP A 62 -6.53 -17.50 9.34
N LYS A 63 -7.57 -17.69 8.51
CA LYS A 63 -7.73 -17.02 7.20
C LYS A 63 -8.67 -15.81 7.27
N ASN A 64 -8.87 -15.28 8.46
CA ASN A 64 -9.68 -14.08 8.64
C ASN A 64 -8.97 -12.88 8.02
N LEU A 65 -9.73 -12.03 7.34
CA LEU A 65 -9.22 -10.76 6.84
C LEU A 65 -8.79 -9.91 8.03
N GLN A 66 -7.54 -9.44 8.00
CA GLN A 66 -7.02 -8.53 9.02
C GLN A 66 -7.15 -7.10 8.55
N GLN A 67 -7.20 -6.17 9.50
CA GLN A 67 -7.18 -4.73 9.23
C GLN A 67 -6.25 -4.03 10.21
N LEU A 68 -5.62 -2.94 9.76
CA LEU A 68 -4.78 -2.06 10.57
C LEU A 68 -5.07 -0.61 10.20
N GLU A 69 -5.19 0.25 11.21
CA GLU A 69 -5.24 1.70 11.03
C GLU A 69 -3.81 2.24 11.04
N VAL A 70 -3.45 2.97 10.00
CA VAL A 70 -2.09 3.52 9.81
C VAL A 70 -2.15 5.01 9.51
N PRO A 71 -1.25 5.83 10.10
CA PRO A 71 -1.16 7.24 9.77
C PRO A 71 -0.38 7.42 8.46
N ILE A 72 -0.80 8.39 7.65
CA ILE A 72 -0.02 8.84 6.49
C ILE A 72 1.23 9.60 6.94
N LEU A 73 2.38 9.23 6.41
CA LEU A 73 3.66 9.90 6.65
C LEU A 73 3.90 10.98 5.60
N ALA A 74 4.51 12.09 6.03
CA ALA A 74 4.99 13.10 5.10
C ALA A 74 6.09 12.50 4.19
N LEU A 75 6.09 12.88 2.92
CA LEU A 75 6.98 12.29 1.91
C LEU A 75 8.47 12.51 2.24
N ASP A 76 8.82 13.67 2.77
CA ASP A 76 10.18 14.03 3.18
C ASP A 76 10.65 13.18 4.38
N ILE A 77 9.80 13.00 5.38
CA ILE A 77 10.04 12.08 6.51
C ILE A 77 10.25 10.67 5.97
N CYS A 78 9.37 10.20 5.09
CA CYS A 78 9.52 8.87 4.48
C CYS A 78 10.85 8.75 3.72
N GLN A 79 11.17 9.70 2.85
CA GLN A 79 12.43 9.69 2.11
C GLN A 79 13.67 9.65 3.01
N SER A 80 13.61 10.22 4.21
CA SER A 80 14.70 10.16 5.18
C SER A 80 14.98 8.73 5.68
N TYR A 81 13.94 7.91 5.87
CA TYR A 81 14.09 6.50 6.29
C TYR A 81 14.72 5.63 5.19
N TYR A 82 14.44 5.95 3.91
CA TYR A 82 14.91 5.17 2.76
C TYR A 82 16.18 5.77 2.10
N ILE A 83 16.85 6.74 2.73
CA ILE A 83 17.95 7.50 2.10
C ILE A 83 19.14 6.62 1.68
N ASN A 84 19.37 5.53 2.41
CA ASN A 84 20.46 4.59 2.17
C ASN A 84 20.09 3.44 1.23
N LEU A 85 18.83 3.39 0.77
CA LEU A 85 18.37 2.35 -0.14
C LEU A 85 18.60 2.78 -1.60
N PRO A 86 18.95 1.83 -2.49
CA PRO A 86 19.18 2.13 -3.90
C PRO A 86 17.93 2.68 -4.59
N ASN A 87 16.75 2.31 -4.08
CA ASN A 87 15.46 2.73 -4.58
C ASN A 87 14.88 3.83 -3.68
N LYS A 88 14.94 5.07 -4.15
CA LYS A 88 14.38 6.21 -3.45
C LYS A 88 12.86 6.27 -3.60
N VAL A 89 12.16 6.62 -2.53
CA VAL A 89 10.72 6.89 -2.56
C VAL A 89 10.43 8.06 -3.52
N THR A 90 9.58 7.81 -4.52
CA THR A 90 9.23 8.80 -5.55
C THR A 90 7.98 9.59 -5.17
N ARG A 91 7.68 10.68 -5.89
CA ARG A 91 6.43 11.44 -5.72
C ARG A 91 5.15 10.69 -6.13
N ARG A 92 5.28 9.49 -6.72
CA ARG A 92 4.15 8.61 -7.10
C ARG A 92 3.91 7.53 -6.05
N MET A 93 4.61 7.60 -4.93
CA MET A 93 4.49 6.70 -3.79
C MET A 93 4.00 7.50 -2.59
N LEU A 94 3.33 6.81 -1.66
CA LEU A 94 2.90 7.31 -0.38
C LEU A 94 3.37 6.34 0.69
N CYS A 95 3.66 6.85 1.89
CA CYS A 95 4.09 6.04 3.01
C CYS A 95 3.08 6.16 4.14
N ALA A 96 2.84 5.05 4.82
CA ALA A 96 1.95 4.97 5.97
C ALA A 96 2.50 3.92 6.93
N GLY A 97 2.30 4.10 8.23
CA GLY A 97 2.77 3.18 9.26
C GLY A 97 3.42 3.89 10.43
N PHE A 98 4.09 3.12 11.29
CA PHE A 98 4.63 3.56 12.57
C PHE A 98 6.16 3.42 12.57
N PRO A 99 6.93 4.42 12.11
CA PRO A 99 8.38 4.26 11.88
C PRO A 99 9.23 3.87 13.09
N LEU A 100 8.66 3.96 14.31
CA LEU A 100 9.33 3.72 15.58
C LEU A 100 8.73 2.53 16.35
N GLU A 101 7.69 1.88 15.82
CA GLU A 101 7.01 0.75 16.47
C GLU A 101 7.25 -0.51 15.61
N GLU A 102 7.95 -1.49 16.17
CA GLU A 102 8.19 -2.76 15.47
C GLU A 102 7.01 -3.70 15.68
N GLY A 103 6.52 -4.32 14.59
CA GLY A 103 5.64 -5.49 14.65
C GLY A 103 4.18 -5.27 14.28
N GLU A 104 3.66 -4.04 14.21
CA GLU A 104 2.26 -3.81 13.79
C GLU A 104 2.08 -3.83 12.26
N ASP A 105 3.09 -3.37 11.51
CA ASP A 105 3.08 -3.23 10.05
C ASP A 105 4.12 -4.13 9.34
N SER A 106 4.68 -5.12 10.07
CA SER A 106 5.80 -5.98 9.67
C SER A 106 5.41 -7.33 9.08
#